data_AF-A0A0T5YYX1-F1
#
_entry.id   AF-A0A0T5YYX1-F1
#
_cell.length_a   1.000
_cell.length_b   1.000
_cell.length_c   1.000
_cell.angle_alpha   90.00
_cell.angle_beta   90.00
_cell.angle_gamma   90.00
#
_symmetry.space_group_name_H-M   'P 1'
#
loop_
_entity.id
_entity.type
_entity.pdbx_description
1 polymer ?
#
loop_
_entity_poly.entity_id
_entity_poly.type
_entity_poly.pdbx_seq_one_letter_code
_entity_poly.pdbx_strand_id
1 'polypeptide(L)' 'MQCFQLYTSAVLYVVLFLGGGYNWPDLLLKSFLVVAIPMTIAFLFPRYRTEDMIRLVWKWPVILGLFGLAFVM' A
#
# COMPACT_ATOMS: atom_id res chain seq x y z
N MET A 1 -10.43 4.76 15.25
CA MET A 1 -9.64 5.68 14.39
C MET A 1 -8.80 4.92 13.36
N GLN A 2 -7.95 3.95 13.76
CA GLN A 2 -7.03 3.27 12.83
C GLN A 2 -7.71 2.43 11.72
N CYS A 3 -8.80 1.71 12.02
CA CYS A 3 -9.48 0.88 11.01
C CYS A 3 -10.08 1.70 9.85
N PHE A 4 -10.56 2.92 10.15
CA PHE A 4 -11.13 3.81 9.14
C PHE A 4 -10.04 4.37 8.21
N GLN A 5 -8.85 4.68 8.76
CA GLN A 5 -7.70 5.12 7.96
C GLN A 5 -7.20 4.01 7.02
N LEU A 6 -7.15 2.76 7.51
CA LEU A 6 -6.79 1.59 6.69
C LEU A 6 -7.77 1.34 5.56
N TYR A 7 -9.08 1.48 5.83
CA TYR A 7 -10.10 1.35 4.79
C TYR A 7 -9.95 2.44 3.72
N THR A 8 -9.77 3.69 4.16
CA THR A 8 -9.65 4.83 3.24
C THR A 8 -8.42 4.72 2.34
N SER A 9 -7.26 4.35 2.89
CA SER A 9 -6.03 4.19 2.09
C SER A 9 -6.14 3.03 1.09
N ALA A 10 -6.76 1.92 1.47
CA ALA A 10 -6.98 0.80 0.56
C ALA A 10 -7.91 1.17 -0.59
N VAL A 11 -9.01 1.88 -0.32
CA VAL A 11 -9.94 2.35 -1.36
C VAL A 11 -9.24 3.34 -2.30
N LEU A 12 -8.46 4.28 -1.77
CA LEU A 12 -7.68 5.22 -2.59
C LEU A 12 -6.69 4.49 -3.50
N TYR A 13 -6.01 3.46 -2.98
CA TYR A 13 -5.09 2.66 -3.79
C TYR A 13 -5.81 1.93 -4.93
N VAL A 14 -6.98 1.33 -4.65
CA VAL A 14 -7.79 0.63 -5.67
C VAL A 14 -8.26 1.60 -6.76
N VAL A 15 -8.72 2.79 -6.38
CA VAL A 15 -9.22 3.78 -7.33
C VAL A 15 -8.11 4.36 -8.21
N LEU A 16 -6.95 4.67 -7.64
CA LEU A 16 -5.86 5.33 -8.37
C LEU A 16 -4.99 4.37 -9.20
N PHE A 17 -4.71 3.17 -8.68
CA PHE A 17 -3.73 2.25 -9.30
C PHE A 17 -4.36 1.02 -9.95
N LEU A 18 -5.51 0.52 -9.47
CA LEU A 18 -6.15 -0.71 -9.96
C LEU A 18 -7.34 -0.45 -10.90
N GLY A 19 -7.55 0.80 -11.30
CA GLY A 19 -8.63 1.19 -12.22
C GLY A 19 -10.03 1.24 -11.59
N GLY A 20 -10.11 1.31 -10.25
CA GLY A 20 -11.39 1.43 -9.53
C GLY A 20 -12.25 0.17 -9.52
N GLY A 21 -13.53 0.37 -9.18
CA GLY A 21 -14.54 -0.69 -9.11
C GLY A 21 -15.71 -0.39 -10.03
N TYR A 22 -15.97 -1.27 -11.00
CA TYR A 22 -17.11 -1.15 -11.93
C TYR A 22 -18.45 -1.31 -11.21
N ASN A 23 -18.49 -2.14 -10.16
CA ASN A 23 -19.64 -2.37 -9.29
C ASN A 23 -19.22 -2.31 -7.81
N TRP A 24 -20.19 -2.08 -6.91
CA TRP A 24 -19.98 -2.10 -5.45
C TRP A 24 -19.25 -3.36 -4.92
N PRO A 25 -19.60 -4.60 -5.34
CA PRO A 25 -18.91 -5.80 -4.88
C PRO A 25 -17.47 -5.90 -5.36
N ASP A 26 -17.17 -5.39 -6.56
CA ASP A 26 -15.83 -5.40 -7.14
C ASP A 26 -14.89 -4.49 -6.34
N LEU A 27 -15.37 -3.32 -5.94
CA LEU A 27 -14.64 -2.39 -5.09
C LEU A 27 -14.34 -3.00 -3.72
N LEU A 28 -15.34 -3.63 -3.09
CA LEU A 28 -15.17 -4.30 -1.80
C LEU A 28 -14.15 -5.44 -1.86
N LEU A 29 -14.24 -6.30 -2.88
CA LEU A 29 -13.33 -7.43 -3.03
C LEU A 29 -11.89 -6.96 -3.27
N LYS A 30 -11.68 -5.99 -4.17
CA LYS A 30 -10.35 -5.42 -4.41
C LYS A 30 -9.79 -4.72 -3.17
N SER A 31 -10.59 -3.93 -2.47
CA SER A 31 -10.15 -3.25 -1.24
C SER A 31 -9.77 -4.26 -0.14
N PHE A 32 -10.50 -5.38 -0.02
CA PHE A 32 -10.17 -6.44 0.92
C PHE A 32 -8.84 -7.12 0.58
N LEU A 33 -8.61 -7.44 -0.70
CA LEU A 33 -7.33 -8.00 -1.16
C LEU A 33 -6.15 -7.05 -0.89
N VAL A 34 -6.34 -5.74 -1.13
CA VAL A 34 -5.31 -4.72 -0.86
C VAL A 34 -5.02 -4.61 0.64
N VAL A 35 -6.01 -4.72 1.52
CA VAL A 35 -5.81 -4.71 2.99
C VAL A 35 -5.16 -6.02 3.48
N ALA A 36 -5.41 -7.15 2.83
CA ALA A 36 -4.86 -8.44 3.24
C ALA A 36 -3.32 -8.48 3.16
N ILE A 37 -2.72 -7.79 2.17
CA ILE A 37 -1.27 -7.74 1.94
C ILE A 37 -0.50 -7.09 3.12
N PRO A 38 -0.77 -5.83 3.52
CA PRO A 38 -0.07 -5.21 4.65
C PRO A 38 -0.36 -5.94 5.97
N MET A 39 -1.54 -6.55 6.12
CA MET A 39 -1.86 -7.35 7.30
C MET A 39 -0.97 -8.59 7.40
N THR A 40 -0.83 -9.37 6.31
CA THR A 40 0.05 -10.55 6.31
C THR A 40 1.51 -10.17 6.57
N ILE A 41 1.98 -9.06 6.00
CA ILE A 41 3.33 -8.53 6.29
C ILE A 41 3.47 -8.16 7.77
N ALA A 42 2.49 -7.47 8.35
CA ALA A 42 2.52 -7.08 9.76
C ALA A 42 2.49 -8.28 10.73
N PHE A 43 1.87 -9.40 10.33
CA PHE A 43 1.87 -10.64 11.13
C PHE A 43 3.16 -11.45 10.98
N LEU A 44 3.79 -11.44 9.80
CA LEU A 44 4.97 -12.27 9.51
C LEU A 44 6.27 -11.63 10.04
N PHE A 45 6.37 -10.30 9.99
CA PHE A 45 7.60 -9.60 10.32
C PHE A 45 7.56 -9.00 11.74
N PRO A 46 8.66 -9.12 12.51
CA PRO A 46 8.76 -8.49 13.82
C PRO A 46 8.83 -6.97 13.70
N ARG A 47 8.63 -6.28 14.83
CA ARG A 47 8.75 -4.82 14.88
C ARG A 47 10.17 -4.39 14.54
N TYR A 48 10.28 -3.50 13.55
CA TYR A 48 11.54 -2.91 13.18
C TYR A 48 11.83 -1.66 14.01
N ARG A 49 13.10 -1.38 14.27
CA ARG A 49 13.52 -0.12 14.90
C ARG A 49 13.31 1.04 13.93
N THR A 50 12.94 2.20 14.48
CA THR A 50 12.66 3.42 13.70
C THR A 50 13.88 3.87 12.88
N GLU A 51 15.08 3.70 13.41
CA GLU A 51 16.35 4.06 12.75
C GLU A 51 16.59 3.24 11.47
N ASP A 52 16.33 1.93 11.53
CA ASP A 52 16.50 1.03 10.39
C ASP A 52 15.37 1.19 9.37
N MET A 53 14.16 1.49 9.84
CA MET A 53 13.00 1.78 9.00
C MET A 53 13.24 2.97 8.07
N ILE A 54 13.79 4.07 8.59
CA ILE A 54 14.08 5.25 7.78
C ILE A 54 15.10 4.92 6.69
N ARG A 55 16.16 4.17 7.03
CA ARG A 55 17.18 3.75 6.06
C ARG A 55 16.61 2.83 4.98
N LEU A 56 15.73 1.90 5.36
CA LEU A 56 15.11 0.97 4.43
C LEU A 56 14.18 1.70 3.46
N VAL A 57 13.36 2.64 3.96
CA VAL A 57 12.45 3.45 3.14
C VAL A 57 13.22 4.29 2.12
N TRP A 58 14.31 4.94 2.53
CA TRP A 58 15.11 5.76 1.61
C TRP A 58 15.86 4.93 0.57
N LYS A 59 16.32 3.73 0.93
CA LYS A 59 17.12 2.90 0.02
C LYS A 59 16.29 2.17 -1.02
N TRP A 60 15.09 1.68 -0.67
CA TRP A 60 14.33 0.81 -1.55
C TRP A 60 13.12 1.50 -2.18
N PRO A 61 12.04 1.85 -1.45
CA PRO A 61 10.84 2.39 -2.06
C PRO A 61 11.05 3.77 -2.69
N VAL A 62 11.93 4.62 -2.15
CA VAL A 62 12.22 5.92 -2.76
C VAL A 62 12.94 5.78 -4.10
N ILE A 63 13.94 4.90 -4.19
CA ILE A 63 14.66 4.67 -5.45
C ILE A 63 13.74 4.06 -6.50
N LEU A 64 12.91 3.08 -6.14
CA LEU A 64 11.94 2.48 -7.05
C LEU A 64 10.88 3.51 -7.52
N GLY A 65 10.41 4.38 -6.63
CA GLY A 65 9.49 5.45 -6.98
C GLY A 65 10.10 6.47 -7.96
N LEU A 66 11.35 6.89 -7.72
CA LEU A 66 12.07 7.80 -8.62
C LEU A 66 12.35 7.15 -9.98
N PHE A 67 12.71 5.87 -9.99
CA PHE A 67 12.94 5.13 -11.23
C PHE A 67 11.66 4.96 -12.05
N GLY A 68 10.53 4.68 -11.38
CA GLY A 68 9.22 4.63 -12.02
C GLY A 68 8.83 5.99 -12.64
N LEU A 69 9.09 7.09 -11.94
CA LEU A 69 8.83 8.44 -12.47
C LEU A 69 9.70 8.76 -13.69
N ALA A 70 10.98 8.37 -13.67
CA ALA A 70 11.89 8.56 -14.80
C ALA A 70 11.56 7.70 -16.04
N PHE A 71 10.85 6.58 -15.87
CA PHE A 71 10.43 5.72 -16.97
C PHE A 71 9.07 6.12 -17.56
N VAL A 72 8.21 6.76 -16.74
CA VAL A 72 6.87 7.19 -17.14
C VAL A 72 6.86 8.59 -17.76
N MET A 73 7.81 9.46 -17.38
CA MET A 73 8.12 10.70 -18.12
C MET A 73 8.94 10.43 -19.37
#